data_AF-A0A1X7BM55-F1
#
_entry.id   AF-A0A1X7BM55-F1
#
_cell.length_a   1.000
_cell.length_b   1.000
_cell.length_c   1.000
_cell.angle_alpha   90.00
_cell.angle_beta   90.00
_cell.angle_gamma   90.00
#
_symmetry.space_group_name_H-M   'P 1'
#
loop_
_entity.id
_entity.type
_entity.pdbx_description
1 polymer ?
#
loop_
_entity_poly.entity_id
_entity_poly.type
_entity_poly.pdbx_seq_one_letter_code
_entity_poly.pdbx_strand_id
1 'polypeptide(L)' 'MIKFFKNFNKDEDGAVTVDWVVLTAAVVGLGVAGVATVSDGISSLATKIETGVKAQTVNGAP' A
#
# COMPACT_ATOMS: atom_id res chain seq x y z
N MET A 1 8.75 29.31 -2.48
CA MET A 1 7.68 28.39 -2.01
C MET A 1 7.44 28.41 -0.52
N ILE A 2 8.48 28.50 0.34
CA ILE A 2 8.30 28.52 1.81
C ILE A 2 7.37 29.64 2.33
N LYS A 3 7.26 30.76 1.60
CA LYS A 3 6.36 31.88 1.92
C LYS A 3 4.88 31.56 1.72
N PHE A 4 4.53 30.68 0.77
CA PHE A 4 3.13 30.31 0.48
C PHE A 4 2.58 29.42 1.60
N PHE A 5 3.32 28.40 2.02
CA PHE A 5 2.99 27.55 3.18
C PHE A 5 2.89 28.34 4.50
N LYS A 6 3.70 29.38 4.69
CA LYS A 6 3.64 30.26 5.87
C LYS A 6 2.40 31.15 5.91
N ASN A 7 1.88 31.55 4.75
CA ASN A 7 0.67 32.36 4.64
C ASN A 7 -0.60 31.49 4.74
N PHE A 8 -0.57 30.30 4.13
CA PHE A 8 -1.67 29.32 4.18
C PHE A 8 -1.95 28.82 5.60
N ASN A 9 -0.92 28.72 6.44
CA ASN A 9 -1.04 28.35 7.86
C ASN A 9 -1.46 29.54 8.76
N LYS A 10 -1.64 30.73 8.19
CA LYS A 10 -2.06 31.96 8.87
C LYS A 10 -3.49 32.37 8.53
N ASP A 11 -4.07 31.76 7.50
CA ASP A 11 -5.44 31.97 7.05
C ASP A 11 -6.29 30.77 7.51
N GLU A 12 -7.19 30.97 8.49
CA GLU A 12 -8.02 29.92 9.12
C GLU A 12 -8.82 29.08 8.10
N ASP A 13 -9.36 29.73 7.05
CA ASP A 13 -10.08 29.03 5.96
C ASP A 13 -9.15 28.18 5.09
N GLY A 14 -7.88 28.58 4.93
CA GLY A 14 -6.86 27.82 4.23
C GLY A 14 -6.48 26.57 5.01
N ALA A 15 -6.25 26.69 6.33
CA ALA A 15 -5.87 25.57 7.19
C ALA A 15 -6.84 24.38 7.12
N VAL A 16 -8.16 24.66 7.11
CA VAL A 16 -9.21 23.62 6.99
C VAL A 16 -9.16 22.92 5.62
N THR A 17 -8.82 23.65 4.56
CA THR A 17 -8.66 23.06 3.21
C THR A 17 -7.39 22.21 3.07
N VAL A 18 -6.34 22.47 3.86
CA VAL A 18 -5.14 21.61 3.85
C VAL A 18 -5.37 20.35 4.68
N ASP A 19 -6.07 20.45 5.80
CA ASP A 19 -6.29 19.31 6.68
C ASP A 19 -7.01 18.15 5.97
N TRP A 20 -8.09 18.42 5.21
CA TRP A 20 -8.78 17.35 4.47
C TRP A 20 -7.92 16.70 3.39
N VAL A 21 -7.02 17.46 2.75
CA VAL A 21 -6.08 16.92 1.76
C VAL A 21 -5.01 16.07 2.44
N VAL A 22 -4.48 16.50 3.58
CA VAL A 22 -3.46 15.76 4.31
C VAL A 22 -4.02 14.45 4.87
N LEU A 23 -5.24 14.48 5.41
CA LEU A 23 -5.91 13.28 5.91
C LEU A 23 -6.18 12.27 4.78
N THR A 24 -6.67 12.72 3.63
CA THR A 24 -6.89 11.83 2.48
C THR A 24 -5.57 11.30 1.90
N ALA A 25 -4.53 12.14 1.83
CA ALA A 25 -3.19 11.70 1.43
C ALA A 25 -2.61 10.64 2.38
N ALA A 26 -2.86 10.76 3.69
CA ALA A 26 -2.47 9.75 4.66
C ALA A 26 -3.20 8.41 4.44
N VAL A 27 -4.51 8.44 4.20
CA VAL A 27 -5.29 7.23 3.88
C VAL A 27 -4.81 6.57 2.59
N VAL A 28 -4.53 7.35 1.54
CA VAL A 28 -3.97 6.83 0.28
C VAL A 28 -2.58 6.20 0.52
N GLY A 29 -1.72 6.85 1.32
CA GLY A 29 -0.42 6.31 1.70
C GLY A 29 -0.52 4.98 2.44
N LEU A 30 -1.46 4.85 3.38
CA LEU A 30 -1.74 3.58 4.07
C LEU A 30 -2.26 2.50 3.10
N GLY A 31 -3.09 2.87 2.12
CA GLY A 31 -3.56 1.96 1.08
C GLY A 31 -2.43 1.40 0.23
N VAL A 32 -1.49 2.25 -0.21
CA VAL A 32 -0.30 1.83 -0.97
C VAL A 32 0.57 0.86 -0.15
N ALA A 33 0.80 1.15 1.13
CA ALA A 33 1.54 0.26 2.04
C ALA A 33 0.81 -1.09 2.24
N GLY A 34 -0.52 -1.07 2.34
CA GLY A 34 -1.34 -2.28 2.43
C GLY A 34 -1.21 -3.16 1.19
N VAL A 35 -1.29 -2.58 -0.02
CA VAL A 35 -1.15 -3.32 -1.28
C VAL A 35 0.22 -4.00 -1.38
N ALA A 36 1.30 -3.30 -1.00
CA ALA A 36 2.64 -3.89 -0.98
C ALA A 36 2.70 -5.13 -0.07
N THR A 37 2.15 -5.01 1.14
CA THR A 37 2.12 -6.12 2.13
C THR A 37 1.33 -7.33 1.61
N VAL A 38 0.18 -7.09 0.98
CA VAL A 38 -0.67 -8.15 0.40
C VAL A 38 0.03 -8.82 -0.78
N SER A 39 0.68 -8.06 -1.65
CA SER A 39 1.42 -8.57 -2.81
C SER A 39 2.53 -9.54 -2.38
N ASP A 40 3.32 -9.18 -1.37
CA ASP A 40 4.39 -10.04 -0.83
C ASP A 40 3.81 -11.33 -0.25
N GLY A 41 2.70 -11.24 0.50
CA GLY A 41 2.00 -12.40 1.05
C GLY A 41 1.50 -13.35 -0.04
N ILE A 42 0.92 -12.82 -1.12
CA ILE A 42 0.44 -13.60 -2.27
C ILE A 42 1.62 -14.29 -2.96
N SER A 43 2.72 -13.58 -3.21
CA SER A 43 3.91 -14.15 -3.86
C SER A 43 4.52 -15.29 -3.03
N SER A 44 4.58 -15.12 -1.71
CA SER A 44 5.05 -16.16 -0.79
C SER A 44 4.14 -17.40 -0.83
N LEU A 45 2.82 -17.20 -0.81
CA LEU A 45 1.85 -18.29 -0.90
C LEU A 45 1.94 -19.02 -2.24
N ALA A 46 2.04 -18.29 -3.35
CA ALA A 46 2.21 -18.87 -4.69
C ALA A 46 3.46 -19.74 -4.76
N THR A 47 4.58 -19.27 -4.21
CA THR A 47 5.84 -20.03 -4.14
C THR A 47 5.69 -21.32 -3.33
N LYS A 48 4.96 -21.28 -2.21
CA LYS A 48 4.67 -22.47 -1.40
C LYS A 48 3.81 -23.48 -2.16
N ILE A 49 2.80 -23.02 -2.88
CA ILE A 49 1.95 -23.88 -3.72
C ILE A 49 2.80 -24.52 -4.82
N GLU A 50 3.60 -23.74 -5.55
CA GLU A 50 4.50 -24.23 -6.59
C GLU A 50 5.44 -25.32 -6.04
N THR A 51 6.05 -25.06 -4.89
CA THR A 51 6.96 -26.02 -4.24
C THR A 51 6.23 -27.29 -3.82
N GLY A 52 5.04 -27.16 -3.23
CA GLY A 52 4.23 -28.31 -2.82
C GLY A 52 3.79 -29.18 -4.00
N VAL A 53 3.40 -28.56 -5.12
CA VAL A 53 3.04 -29.27 -6.36
C VAL A 53 4.26 -29.93 -6.98
N LYS A 54 5.43 -29.27 -7.01
CA LYS A 54 6.68 -29.87 -7.49
C LYS A 54 7.15 -31.06 -6.66
N ALA A 55 6.90 -31.02 -5.35
CA ALA A 55 7.24 -32.12 -4.43
C ALA A 55 6.29 -33.32 -4.55
N GLN A 56 5.10 -33.14 -5.13
CA GLN A 56 4.18 -34.24 -5.41
C GLN A 56 4.71 -35.08 -6.60
N THR A 57 5.09 -36.32 -6.31
CA THR A 57 5.33 -37.33 -7.34
C THR A 57 4.00 -37.97 -7.70
N VAL A 58 3.56 -37.84 -8.95
CA VAL A 58 2.35 -38.53 -9.43
C VAL A 58 2.68 -40.01 -9.60
N ASN A 59 2.44 -40.81 -8.56
CA ASN A 59 2.51 -42.27 -8.65
C ASN A 59 1.33 -42.76 -9.50
N GLY A 60 1.56 -42.97 -10.79
CA GLY A 60 0.57 -43.48 -11.73
C GLY A 60 0.73 -43.07 -13.19
N ALA A 61 1.76 -42.30 -13.55
CA ALA A 61 2.15 -42.20 -14.96
C ALA A 61 2.75 -43.57 -15.40
N PRO A 62 2.38 -44.11 -16.57
CA PRO A 62 2.98 -45.33 -17.10
C PRO A 62 4.49 -45.19 -17.29
#